data_AF-A0A969UUJ7-F1
#
_entry.id   AF-A0A969UUJ7-F1
#
_cell.length_a   1.000
_cell.length_b   1.000
_cell.length_c   1.000
_cell.angle_alpha   90.00
_cell.angle_beta   90.00
_cell.angle_gamma   90.00
#
_symmetry.space_group_name_H-M   'P 1'
#
loop_
_entity.id
_entity.type
_entity.pdbx_description
1 polymer ?
#
loop_
_entity_poly.entity_id
_entity_poly.type
_entity_poly.pdbx_seq_one_letter_code
_entity_poly.pdbx_strand_id
1 'polypeptide(L)'
;MSVATKITELTRRYILNIFIKENHCWFGEFSEIDFLNRLYALEELPSSDERFDDASDDICQHRVKNHDWEDNWVFYDERFNLGDGEADDVLLKFLCETIHPILRTNQEEATYLLHAYNKLLAPDGYEIYPSSQISSRPVFGFREITPKTFTLLDHKMTLSVQPIQKILFGSPGTGKSYQIRKIAAEQLGILEEMTNQTVKTVFHPEYTYADFIGKLLPLSQNGSIRYRFYPGHFLTILGSAYQSLLSGKDDRFLLVIDELNRGNAAAIFGTVFQLLDREGDGWSSYEVGISDMEFFGLLEVMGFTPQIHDEGIHIKESYSTVLYKDHFKRKSEDSVNDNFTISKVYRLLMQRQISIPPNLSIIATINTSDESIYYLDSAFKRRWDWEYVQSPIGKIAFENIPDSLSSVKLFIGDEPKNFWYYYIVGINSFIISQAQYIRRIEDKQIGWWFIKPTDGKVELQKVKDKLLFYLWDSVFSRDKKPLEQFLDVKLPLYSDFLNNAESFMSKAFKLGEAEELYSLY
;
A
#
# COMPACT_ATOMS: atom_id res chain seq x y z
N MET A 1 -37.44 -19.77 25.36
CA MET A 1 -36.27 -20.07 26.19
C MET A 1 -35.15 -19.21 25.65
N SER A 2 -34.78 -18.13 26.33
CA SER A 2 -33.60 -17.34 25.96
C SER A 2 -32.39 -18.24 26.16
N VAL A 3 -31.63 -18.45 25.09
CA VAL A 3 -30.33 -19.09 25.21
C VAL A 3 -29.47 -18.09 25.98
N ALA A 4 -29.04 -18.45 27.19
CA ALA A 4 -28.06 -17.65 27.91
C ALA A 4 -26.81 -17.53 27.03
N THR A 5 -26.51 -16.34 26.53
CA THR A 5 -25.33 -16.07 25.72
C THR A 5 -24.16 -15.95 26.67
N LYS A 6 -23.31 -16.99 26.75
CA LYS A 6 -22.09 -16.99 27.55
C LYS A 6 -21.00 -16.22 26.80
N ILE A 7 -20.18 -15.40 27.48
CA ILE A 7 -18.99 -14.80 26.87
C ILE A 7 -18.04 -15.92 26.46
N THR A 8 -17.68 -15.95 25.18
CA THR A 8 -16.85 -17.02 24.62
C THR A 8 -15.40 -16.90 25.11
N GLU A 9 -14.71 -18.04 25.22
CA GLU A 9 -13.27 -18.10 25.55
C GLU A 9 -12.43 -17.21 24.61
N LEU A 10 -12.85 -17.12 23.34
CA LEU A 10 -12.21 -16.27 22.32
C LEU A 10 -12.35 -14.78 22.67
N THR A 11 -13.55 -14.33 23.02
CA THR A 11 -13.80 -12.95 23.45
C THR A 11 -13.03 -12.62 24.73
N ARG A 12 -13.03 -13.53 25.72
CA ARG A 12 -12.24 -13.38 26.96
C ARG A 12 -10.76 -13.19 26.62
N ARG A 13 -10.18 -14.07 25.81
CA ARG A 13 -8.77 -13.96 25.38
C ARG A 13 -8.47 -12.66 24.64
N TYR A 14 -9.36 -12.17 23.78
CA TYR A 14 -9.15 -10.90 23.08
C TYR A 14 -9.23 -9.70 24.01
N ILE A 15 -10.14 -9.73 25.00
CA ILE A 15 -10.21 -8.69 26.03
C ILE A 15 -8.92 -8.67 26.86
N LEU A 16 -8.39 -9.84 27.25
CA LEU A 16 -7.12 -9.93 27.96
C LEU A 16 -5.95 -9.36 27.16
N ASN A 17 -5.92 -9.59 25.84
CA ASN A 17 -4.86 -9.07 24.96
C ASN A 17 -4.79 -7.54 24.94
N ILE A 18 -5.89 -6.83 25.21
CA ILE A 18 -5.89 -5.36 25.33
C ILE A 18 -4.89 -4.93 26.42
N PHE A 19 -4.88 -5.62 27.56
CA PHE A 19 -3.97 -5.29 28.65
C PHE A 19 -2.57 -5.87 28.43
N ILE A 20 -2.48 -7.10 27.91
CA ILE A 20 -1.21 -7.83 27.79
C ILE A 20 -0.36 -7.34 26.61
N LYS A 21 -0.97 -7.04 25.46
CA LYS A 21 -0.23 -6.72 24.21
C LYS A 21 -0.20 -5.23 23.89
N GLU A 22 -1.23 -4.50 24.31
CA GLU A 22 -1.34 -3.05 24.06
C GLU A 22 -0.83 -2.21 25.26
N ASN A 23 -0.35 -2.88 26.31
CA ASN A 23 0.28 -2.31 27.50
C ASN A 23 -0.61 -1.33 28.28
N HIS A 24 -1.93 -1.55 28.25
CA HIS A 24 -2.88 -0.79 29.07
C HIS A 24 -2.82 -1.25 30.54
N CYS A 25 -2.68 -0.29 31.45
CA CYS A 25 -2.74 -0.55 32.88
C CYS A 25 -4.19 -0.80 33.33
N TRP A 26 -4.48 -2.03 33.78
CA TRP A 26 -5.84 -2.43 34.18
C TRP A 26 -6.31 -1.72 35.46
N PHE A 27 -5.39 -1.40 36.38
CA PHE A 27 -5.67 -0.70 37.63
C PHE A 27 -5.60 0.83 37.56
N GLY A 28 -5.29 1.40 36.38
CA GLY A 28 -5.31 2.85 36.16
C GLY A 28 -4.36 3.60 37.09
N GLU A 29 -4.85 4.65 37.75
CA GLU A 29 -4.09 5.46 38.72
C GLU A 29 -4.02 4.86 40.15
N PHE A 30 -4.69 3.72 40.39
CA PHE A 30 -4.75 3.10 41.71
C PHE A 30 -3.59 2.13 41.92
N SER A 31 -3.44 1.57 43.11
CA SER A 31 -2.64 0.35 43.27
C SER A 31 -3.44 -0.89 42.85
N GLU A 32 -2.77 -2.00 42.54
CA GLU A 32 -3.45 -3.27 42.23
C GLU A 32 -4.38 -3.72 43.37
N ILE A 33 -3.95 -3.55 44.62
CA ILE A 33 -4.72 -3.88 45.82
C ILE A 33 -5.94 -2.96 45.95
N ASP A 34 -5.77 -1.65 45.76
CA ASP A 34 -6.87 -0.69 45.85
C ASP A 34 -7.91 -0.89 44.74
N PHE A 35 -7.46 -1.26 43.53
CA PHE A 35 -8.36 -1.65 42.44
C PHE A 35 -9.14 -2.91 42.82
N LEU A 36 -8.45 -3.96 43.23
CA LEU A 36 -9.06 -5.26 43.48
C LEU A 36 -10.02 -5.24 44.68
N ASN A 37 -9.73 -4.46 45.73
CA ASN A 37 -10.62 -4.27 46.87
C ASN A 37 -11.96 -3.60 46.52
N ARG A 38 -12.08 -2.99 45.33
CA ARG A 38 -13.36 -2.45 44.84
C ARG A 38 -14.27 -3.53 44.25
N LEU A 39 -13.70 -4.69 43.92
CA LEU A 39 -14.39 -5.82 43.30
C LEU A 39 -14.48 -7.04 44.22
N TYR A 40 -13.49 -7.23 45.09
CA TYR A 40 -13.29 -8.42 45.92
C TYR A 40 -12.95 -8.03 47.36
N ALA A 41 -13.40 -8.81 48.35
CA ALA A 41 -12.90 -8.71 49.71
C ALA A 41 -11.60 -9.52 49.82
N LEU A 42 -10.45 -8.91 49.51
CA LEU A 42 -9.17 -9.63 49.43
C LEU A 42 -8.78 -10.32 50.75
N GLU A 43 -9.12 -9.72 51.89
CA GLU A 43 -8.90 -10.27 53.24
C GLU A 43 -9.74 -11.52 53.54
N GLU A 44 -10.81 -11.76 52.77
CA GLU A 44 -11.66 -12.96 52.89
C GLU A 44 -11.30 -14.05 51.86
N LEU A 45 -10.41 -13.74 50.90
CA LEU A 45 -9.94 -14.70 49.90
C LEU A 45 -8.68 -15.41 50.39
N PRO A 46 -8.55 -16.72 50.12
CA PRO A 46 -7.38 -17.47 50.56
C PRO A 46 -6.11 -16.99 49.84
N SER A 47 -4.99 -17.03 50.56
CA SER A 47 -3.67 -16.87 49.96
C SER A 47 -3.33 -18.06 49.04
N SER A 48 -2.62 -17.81 47.94
CA SER A 48 -2.02 -18.85 47.11
C SER A 48 -0.68 -19.35 47.66
N ASP A 49 -0.13 -18.62 48.64
CA ASP A 49 1.06 -18.95 49.41
C ASP A 49 0.67 -19.24 50.87
N GLU A 50 0.87 -20.48 51.31
CA GLU A 50 0.51 -20.95 52.66
C GLU A 50 1.16 -20.15 53.80
N ARG A 51 2.13 -19.28 53.51
CA ARG A 51 2.79 -18.40 54.48
C ARG A 51 1.95 -17.17 54.86
N PHE A 52 0.93 -16.83 54.08
CA PHE A 52 0.07 -15.67 54.30
C PHE A 52 -1.37 -16.09 54.56
N ASP A 53 -2.07 -15.27 55.35
CA ASP A 53 -3.41 -15.60 55.81
C ASP A 53 -4.47 -15.31 54.73
N ASP A 54 -4.24 -14.32 53.86
CA ASP A 54 -5.21 -13.88 52.85
C ASP A 54 -4.57 -13.42 51.53
N ALA A 55 -5.41 -13.19 50.52
CA ALA A 55 -4.98 -12.76 49.19
C ALA A 55 -4.38 -11.35 49.18
N SER A 56 -4.73 -10.48 50.12
CA SER A 56 -4.19 -9.12 50.21
C SER A 56 -2.70 -9.15 50.58
N ASP A 57 -2.36 -9.92 51.62
CA ASP A 57 -0.98 -10.11 52.07
C ASP A 57 -0.11 -10.83 51.04
N ASP A 58 -0.70 -11.82 50.36
CA ASP A 58 -0.10 -12.57 49.25
C ASP A 58 0.29 -11.64 48.08
N ILE A 59 -0.67 -10.86 47.58
CA ILE A 59 -0.45 -9.88 46.50
C ILE A 59 0.57 -8.82 46.93
N CYS A 60 0.47 -8.30 48.15
CA CYS A 60 1.41 -7.31 48.67
C CYS A 60 2.84 -7.85 48.70
N GLN A 61 3.03 -9.10 49.16
CA GLN A 61 4.34 -9.72 49.18
C GLN A 61 4.92 -9.85 47.77
N HIS A 62 4.14 -10.38 46.82
CA HIS A 62 4.66 -10.75 45.51
C HIS A 62 4.72 -9.58 44.52
N ARG A 63 3.70 -8.72 44.49
CA ARG A 63 3.63 -7.59 43.55
C ARG A 63 4.32 -6.32 44.05
N VAL A 64 4.36 -6.10 45.36
CA VAL A 64 4.89 -4.84 45.94
C VAL A 64 6.25 -5.00 46.59
N LYS A 65 6.49 -6.09 47.35
CA LYS A 65 7.78 -6.27 48.07
C LYS A 65 8.82 -7.01 47.22
N ASN A 66 8.42 -8.08 46.54
CA ASN A 66 9.34 -8.95 45.80
C ASN A 66 9.40 -8.64 44.29
N HIS A 67 8.30 -8.16 43.71
CA HIS A 67 8.13 -7.96 42.26
C HIS A 67 8.40 -9.23 41.43
N ASP A 68 7.91 -10.39 41.90
CA ASP A 68 8.20 -11.70 41.33
C ASP A 68 7.01 -12.35 40.59
N TRP A 69 5.88 -11.64 40.43
CA TRP A 69 4.75 -12.02 39.56
C TRP A 69 4.73 -11.18 38.28
N GLU A 70 4.13 -11.69 37.20
CA GLU A 70 3.96 -10.98 35.93
C GLU A 70 2.84 -9.91 35.99
N ASP A 71 2.90 -8.84 35.20
CA ASP A 71 1.94 -7.69 35.27
C ASP A 71 0.48 -8.03 34.95
N ASN A 72 0.27 -9.19 34.34
CA ASN A 72 -1.02 -9.74 33.93
C ASN A 72 -1.46 -10.93 34.80
N TRP A 73 -0.80 -11.17 35.94
CA TRP A 73 -1.06 -12.29 36.85
C TRP A 73 -2.56 -12.43 37.21
N VAL A 74 -3.25 -11.30 37.41
CA VAL A 74 -4.66 -11.24 37.82
C VAL A 74 -5.60 -11.98 36.86
N PHE A 75 -5.22 -12.11 35.59
CA PHE A 75 -6.02 -12.77 34.58
C PHE A 75 -5.91 -14.30 34.58
N TYR A 76 -4.87 -14.84 35.20
CA TYR A 76 -4.61 -16.27 35.32
C TYR A 76 -4.82 -16.80 36.74
N ASP A 77 -5.07 -15.93 37.71
CA ASP A 77 -5.31 -16.29 39.09
C ASP A 77 -6.76 -16.76 39.28
N GLU A 78 -6.91 -18.02 39.71
CA GLU A 78 -8.19 -18.71 39.87
C GLU A 78 -9.11 -18.05 40.90
N ARG A 79 -8.58 -17.25 41.83
CA ARG A 79 -9.38 -16.51 42.83
C ARG A 79 -10.28 -15.47 42.17
N PHE A 80 -9.83 -14.87 41.06
CA PHE A 80 -10.50 -13.75 40.39
C PHE A 80 -11.33 -14.18 39.18
N ASN A 81 -11.13 -15.39 38.65
CA ASN A 81 -11.98 -15.99 37.60
C ASN A 81 -12.19 -15.08 36.36
N LEU A 82 -11.17 -14.33 35.96
CA LEU A 82 -11.26 -13.39 34.83
C LEU A 82 -11.02 -14.07 33.47
N GLY A 83 -10.00 -14.93 33.39
CA GLY A 83 -9.63 -15.65 32.16
C GLY A 83 -10.55 -16.81 31.84
N ASP A 84 -10.58 -17.83 32.69
CA ASP A 84 -11.30 -19.09 32.48
C ASP A 84 -12.57 -19.22 33.35
N GLY A 85 -13.03 -18.11 33.94
CA GLY A 85 -14.16 -18.12 34.88
C GLY A 85 -15.50 -18.50 34.25
N GLU A 86 -16.31 -19.25 34.99
CA GLU A 86 -17.65 -19.68 34.56
C GLU A 86 -18.70 -18.56 34.58
N ALA A 87 -18.45 -17.50 35.35
CA ALA A 87 -19.38 -16.39 35.56
C ALA A 87 -18.98 -15.15 34.74
N ASP A 88 -19.84 -14.73 33.82
CA ASP A 88 -19.58 -13.58 32.92
C ASP A 88 -19.70 -12.22 33.62
N ASP A 89 -20.51 -12.15 34.68
CA ASP A 89 -20.71 -10.91 35.44
C ASP A 89 -19.43 -10.47 36.17
N VAL A 90 -18.57 -11.41 36.57
CA VAL A 90 -17.27 -11.14 37.18
C VAL A 90 -16.37 -10.37 36.21
N LEU A 91 -16.23 -10.87 34.97
CA LEU A 91 -15.47 -10.20 33.93
C LEU A 91 -16.09 -8.84 33.58
N LEU A 92 -17.41 -8.77 33.41
CA LEU A 92 -18.08 -7.51 33.04
C LEU A 92 -17.94 -6.44 34.13
N LYS A 93 -18.04 -6.80 35.42
CA LYS A 93 -17.78 -5.89 36.55
C LYS A 93 -16.34 -5.41 36.55
N PHE A 94 -15.38 -6.30 36.33
CA PHE A 94 -13.98 -5.95 36.20
C PHE A 94 -13.75 -4.93 35.09
N LEU A 95 -14.32 -5.16 33.89
CA LEU A 95 -14.19 -4.23 32.76
C LEU A 95 -14.81 -2.87 33.06
N CYS A 96 -16.00 -2.81 33.65
CA CYS A 96 -16.62 -1.56 34.09
C CYS A 96 -15.73 -0.79 35.09
N GLU A 97 -15.10 -1.49 36.03
CA GLU A 97 -14.23 -0.87 37.02
C GLU A 97 -12.95 -0.33 36.42
N THR A 98 -12.38 -1.02 35.41
CA THR A 98 -11.20 -0.50 34.71
C THR A 98 -11.49 0.91 34.17
N ILE A 99 -12.62 1.12 33.49
CA ILE A 99 -12.98 2.41 32.88
C ILE A 99 -13.69 3.38 33.84
N HIS A 100 -13.68 3.10 35.15
CA HIS A 100 -14.31 3.95 36.12
C HIS A 100 -13.63 5.34 36.19
N PRO A 101 -14.37 6.45 36.21
CA PRO A 101 -13.81 7.81 36.03
C PRO A 101 -12.93 8.31 37.19
N ILE A 102 -12.95 7.62 38.34
CA ILE A 102 -12.02 7.84 39.47
C ILE A 102 -10.70 7.11 39.24
N LEU A 103 -10.75 5.94 38.60
CA LEU A 103 -9.59 5.09 38.36
C LEU A 103 -8.80 5.53 37.12
N ARG A 104 -9.55 5.90 36.08
CA ARG A 104 -9.01 6.31 34.78
C ARG A 104 -9.47 7.73 34.50
N THR A 105 -8.67 8.68 34.97
CA THR A 105 -8.98 10.12 34.86
C THR A 105 -8.94 10.59 33.41
N ASN A 106 -8.13 9.94 32.57
CA ASN A 106 -8.07 10.13 31.12
C ASN A 106 -9.36 9.60 30.46
N GLN A 107 -10.25 10.53 30.11
CA GLN A 107 -11.54 10.22 29.48
C GLN A 107 -11.39 9.64 28.07
N GLU A 108 -10.29 9.95 27.38
CA GLU A 108 -10.00 9.42 26.04
C GLU A 108 -9.67 7.92 26.13
N GLU A 109 -8.82 7.54 27.08
CA GLU A 109 -8.46 6.14 27.34
C GLU A 109 -9.68 5.33 27.83
N ALA A 110 -10.49 5.88 28.73
CA ALA A 110 -11.72 5.24 29.18
C ALA A 110 -12.71 5.01 28.01
N THR A 111 -12.80 5.97 27.08
CA THR A 111 -13.65 5.86 25.89
C THR A 111 -13.12 4.83 24.89
N TYR A 112 -11.80 4.77 24.69
CA TYR A 112 -11.16 3.77 23.86
C TYR A 112 -11.44 2.35 24.36
N LEU A 113 -11.21 2.12 25.66
CA LEU A 113 -11.43 0.81 26.28
C LEU A 113 -12.90 0.41 26.26
N LEU A 114 -13.82 1.34 26.55
CA LEU A 114 -15.26 1.12 26.40
C LEU A 114 -15.62 0.65 24.98
N HIS A 115 -15.06 1.28 23.95
CA HIS A 115 -15.31 0.89 22.57
C HIS A 115 -14.73 -0.49 22.25
N ALA A 116 -13.50 -0.76 22.68
CA ALA A 116 -12.84 -2.05 22.48
C ALA A 116 -13.63 -3.18 23.16
N TYR A 117 -14.06 -2.98 24.40
CA TYR A 117 -14.89 -3.94 25.13
C TYR A 117 -16.21 -4.20 24.40
N ASN A 118 -16.95 -3.14 24.05
CA ASN A 118 -18.25 -3.30 23.37
C ASN A 118 -18.14 -3.94 22.00
N LYS A 119 -17.04 -3.73 21.28
CA LYS A 119 -16.78 -4.41 20.00
C LYS A 119 -16.61 -5.92 20.19
N LEU A 120 -15.91 -6.33 21.26
CA LEU A 120 -15.64 -7.74 21.57
C LEU A 120 -16.82 -8.43 22.24
N LEU A 121 -17.59 -7.72 23.07
CA LEU A 121 -18.72 -8.24 23.84
C LEU A 121 -20.02 -8.32 23.04
N ALA A 122 -20.21 -7.47 22.02
CA ALA A 122 -21.45 -7.42 21.26
C ALA A 122 -21.82 -8.72 20.52
N PRO A 123 -20.88 -9.47 19.92
CA PRO A 123 -21.15 -10.80 19.36
C PRO A 123 -21.67 -11.80 20.40
N ASP A 124 -21.21 -11.65 21.65
CA ASP A 124 -21.58 -12.51 22.77
C ASP A 124 -22.82 -11.98 23.53
N GLY A 125 -23.49 -10.95 23.00
CA GLY A 125 -24.75 -10.45 23.55
C GLY A 125 -24.59 -9.50 24.74
N TYR A 126 -23.42 -8.89 24.93
CA TYR A 126 -23.19 -7.95 26.03
C TYR A 126 -22.78 -6.56 25.55
N GLU A 127 -23.19 -5.54 26.32
CA GLU A 127 -22.78 -4.15 26.13
C GLU A 127 -22.51 -3.49 27.49
N ILE A 128 -21.37 -2.83 27.61
CA ILE A 128 -21.04 -1.87 28.66
C ILE A 128 -21.60 -0.50 28.25
N TYR A 129 -22.44 0.08 29.08
CA TYR A 129 -23.16 1.32 28.79
C TYR A 129 -23.07 2.31 29.97
N PRO A 130 -23.21 3.62 29.74
CA PRO A 130 -23.27 4.60 30.83
C PRO A 130 -24.50 4.33 31.72
N SER A 131 -24.27 3.97 32.97
CA SER A 131 -25.32 3.64 33.95
C SER A 131 -25.66 4.82 34.85
N SER A 132 -24.67 5.67 35.16
CA SER A 132 -24.82 6.86 36.01
C SER A 132 -23.69 7.86 35.74
N GLN A 133 -23.60 8.93 36.52
CA GLN A 133 -22.53 9.93 36.40
C GLN A 133 -22.04 10.40 37.77
N ILE A 134 -20.74 10.71 37.86
CA ILE A 134 -20.09 11.37 39.00
C ILE A 134 -19.35 12.58 38.47
N SER A 135 -19.65 13.78 38.98
CA SER A 135 -19.01 15.03 38.55
C SER A 135 -19.01 15.23 37.02
N SER A 136 -20.13 14.94 36.39
CA SER A 136 -20.33 14.97 34.92
C SER A 136 -19.49 13.97 34.11
N ARG A 137 -18.89 12.96 34.77
CA ARG A 137 -18.20 11.84 34.12
C ARG A 137 -19.05 10.58 34.16
N PRO A 138 -19.14 9.80 33.08
CA PRO A 138 -19.94 8.58 33.05
C PRO A 138 -19.35 7.49 33.94
N VAL A 139 -20.22 6.83 34.69
CA VAL A 139 -19.95 5.55 35.35
C VAL A 139 -20.66 4.49 34.52
N PHE A 140 -20.00 3.37 34.29
CA PHE A 140 -20.44 2.35 33.37
C PHE A 140 -21.01 1.13 34.10
N GLY A 141 -22.06 0.56 33.53
CA GLY A 141 -22.60 -0.76 33.89
C GLY A 141 -22.69 -1.63 32.64
N PHE A 142 -23.17 -2.86 32.77
CA PHE A 142 -23.34 -3.77 31.63
C PHE A 142 -24.80 -4.22 31.51
N ARG A 143 -25.21 -4.56 30.29
CA ARG A 143 -26.53 -5.12 29.99
C ARG A 143 -26.42 -6.20 28.93
N GLU A 144 -27.37 -7.12 28.95
CA GLU A 144 -27.61 -8.03 27.84
C GLU A 144 -28.24 -7.27 26.67
N ILE A 145 -27.73 -7.52 25.48
CA ILE A 145 -28.27 -7.05 24.22
C ILE A 145 -28.59 -8.27 23.36
N THR A 146 -29.57 -8.15 22.47
CA THR A 146 -29.72 -9.17 21.42
C THR A 146 -28.42 -9.20 20.62
N PRO A 147 -27.72 -10.35 20.55
CA PRO A 147 -26.51 -10.46 19.75
C PRO A 147 -26.85 -9.96 18.36
N LYS A 148 -26.22 -8.86 17.95
CA LYS A 148 -26.20 -8.52 16.55
C LYS A 148 -25.35 -9.61 15.94
N THR A 149 -25.97 -10.63 15.36
CA THR A 149 -25.26 -11.57 14.50
C THR A 149 -24.53 -10.72 13.47
N PHE A 150 -23.24 -10.48 13.70
CA PHE A 150 -22.29 -10.34 12.63
C PHE A 150 -22.24 -11.72 11.99
N THR A 151 -23.27 -12.04 11.20
CA THR A 151 -23.06 -12.86 10.03
C THR A 151 -21.80 -12.31 9.37
N LEU A 152 -20.82 -13.17 9.13
CA LEU A 152 -19.75 -13.01 8.16
C LEU A 152 -20.35 -12.85 6.75
N LEU A 153 -21.28 -11.90 6.58
CA LEU A 153 -21.73 -11.37 5.33
C LEU A 153 -20.83 -10.17 5.07
N ASP A 154 -19.76 -10.44 4.32
CA ASP A 154 -19.20 -9.49 3.36
C ASP A 154 -19.19 -8.02 3.82
N HIS A 155 -18.62 -7.71 4.98
CA HIS A 155 -18.20 -6.34 5.25
C HIS A 155 -16.86 -6.11 4.56
N LYS A 156 -16.88 -6.30 3.22
CA LYS A 156 -16.03 -5.54 2.34
C LYS A 156 -16.39 -4.08 2.64
N MET A 157 -15.50 -3.36 3.32
CA MET A 157 -15.18 -2.04 2.82
C MET A 157 -14.64 -2.24 1.40
N THR A 158 -15.53 -2.45 0.44
CA THR A 158 -15.22 -2.04 -0.91
C THR A 158 -15.20 -0.53 -0.79
N LEU A 159 -14.00 0.03 -0.69
CA LEU A 159 -13.73 1.13 -1.62
C LEU A 159 -14.38 0.73 -2.93
N SER A 160 -15.18 1.60 -3.52
CA SER A 160 -15.96 1.29 -4.74
C SER A 160 -15.11 0.65 -5.86
N VAL A 161 -13.78 0.78 -5.75
CA VAL A 161 -12.76 0.10 -6.55
C VAL A 161 -11.69 -0.47 -5.62
N GLN A 162 -11.22 -1.67 -5.91
CA GLN A 162 -10.10 -2.30 -5.20
C GLN A 162 -8.77 -1.61 -5.52
N PRO A 163 -7.79 -1.59 -4.60
CA PRO A 163 -6.46 -1.09 -4.92
C PRO A 163 -5.83 -1.92 -6.05
N ILE A 164 -5.08 -1.25 -6.91
CA ILE A 164 -4.36 -1.89 -8.02
C ILE A 164 -2.91 -2.06 -7.62
N GLN A 165 -2.39 -3.27 -7.77
CA GLN A 165 -0.96 -3.56 -7.58
C GLN A 165 -0.43 -4.38 -8.75
N LYS A 166 0.12 -3.69 -9.75
CA LYS A 166 0.35 -4.28 -11.08
C LYS A 166 1.70 -3.92 -11.70
N ILE A 167 2.31 -4.86 -12.40
CA ILE A 167 3.46 -4.65 -13.29
C ILE A 167 2.99 -4.74 -14.74
N LEU A 168 3.13 -3.64 -15.47
CA LEU A 168 2.97 -3.60 -16.93
C LEU A 168 4.32 -3.90 -17.58
N PHE A 169 4.40 -4.98 -18.37
CA PHE A 169 5.66 -5.36 -19.01
C PHE A 169 5.49 -5.57 -20.52
N GLY A 170 6.57 -5.34 -21.25
CA GLY A 170 6.60 -5.58 -22.70
C GLY A 170 7.62 -4.69 -23.39
N SER A 171 7.61 -4.76 -24.72
CA SER A 171 8.56 -4.04 -25.58
C SER A 171 8.49 -2.51 -25.46
N PRO A 172 9.53 -1.79 -25.88
CA PRO A 172 9.54 -0.33 -25.89
C PRO A 172 8.44 0.26 -26.77
N GLY A 173 7.83 1.34 -26.30
CA GLY A 173 6.84 2.09 -27.06
C GLY A 173 5.47 1.42 -27.19
N THR A 174 5.19 0.30 -26.51
CA THR A 174 3.87 -0.38 -26.55
C THR A 174 2.75 0.39 -25.86
N GLY A 175 3.09 1.43 -25.09
CA GLY A 175 2.10 2.31 -24.46
C GLY A 175 1.90 2.07 -22.98
N LYS A 176 2.82 1.41 -22.27
CA LYS A 176 2.75 1.20 -20.82
C LYS A 176 2.39 2.48 -20.04
N SER A 177 3.07 3.60 -20.34
CA SER A 177 2.77 4.88 -19.70
C SER A 177 1.40 5.46 -20.10
N TYR A 178 0.92 5.17 -21.30
CA TYR A 178 -0.44 5.55 -21.73
C TYR A 178 -1.50 4.73 -20.99
N GLN A 179 -1.26 3.42 -20.86
CA GLN A 179 -2.12 2.51 -20.12
C GLN A 179 -2.19 2.86 -18.63
N ILE A 180 -1.09 3.28 -18.00
CA ILE A 180 -1.12 3.79 -16.62
C ILE A 180 -2.09 4.98 -16.49
N ARG A 181 -2.05 5.94 -17.42
CA ARG A 181 -2.98 7.09 -17.39
C ARG A 181 -4.43 6.66 -17.58
N LYS A 182 -4.66 5.69 -18.46
CA LYS A 182 -5.99 5.09 -18.66
C LYS A 182 -6.50 4.41 -17.37
N ILE A 183 -5.68 3.60 -16.72
CA ILE A 183 -6.01 2.95 -15.44
C ILE A 183 -6.28 4.00 -14.35
N ALA A 184 -5.42 5.03 -14.25
CA ALA A 184 -5.57 6.11 -13.29
C ALA A 184 -6.92 6.81 -13.47
N ALA A 185 -7.27 7.23 -14.69
CA ALA A 185 -8.51 7.94 -14.97
C ALA A 185 -9.76 7.05 -14.86
N GLU A 186 -9.76 5.89 -15.53
CA GLU A 186 -10.96 5.06 -15.68
C GLU A 186 -11.24 4.15 -14.47
N GLN A 187 -10.19 3.65 -13.81
CA GLN A 187 -10.33 2.71 -12.69
C GLN A 187 -10.13 3.39 -11.34
N LEU A 188 -9.20 4.32 -11.23
CA LEU A 188 -8.92 4.98 -9.94
C LEU A 188 -9.61 6.35 -9.79
N GLY A 189 -10.19 6.90 -10.87
CA GLY A 189 -10.79 8.24 -10.85
C GLY A 189 -9.76 9.38 -10.69
N ILE A 190 -8.48 9.09 -10.90
CA ILE A 190 -7.39 10.06 -10.81
C ILE A 190 -7.21 10.73 -12.17
N LEU A 191 -7.63 11.99 -12.26
CA LEU A 191 -7.55 12.79 -13.49
C LEU A 191 -6.15 13.43 -13.65
N GLU A 192 -5.76 13.78 -14.88
CA GLU A 192 -4.43 14.34 -15.17
C GLU A 192 -4.16 15.65 -14.42
N GLU A 193 -5.20 16.45 -14.13
CA GLU A 193 -5.09 17.66 -13.31
C GLU A 193 -4.84 17.40 -11.80
N MET A 194 -5.06 16.19 -11.30
CA MET A 194 -4.94 15.83 -9.88
C MET A 194 -3.50 15.46 -9.51
N THR A 195 -2.59 16.43 -9.65
CA THR A 195 -1.13 16.22 -9.52
C THR A 195 -0.68 15.72 -8.14
N ASN A 196 -1.46 15.96 -7.08
CA ASN A 196 -1.12 15.54 -5.71
C ASN A 196 -1.50 14.09 -5.38
N GLN A 197 -2.26 13.42 -6.25
CA GLN A 197 -2.71 12.03 -6.05
C GLN A 197 -1.79 11.01 -6.73
N THR A 198 -0.86 11.46 -7.57
CA THR A 198 0.10 10.58 -8.25
C THR A 198 1.53 10.98 -7.94
N VAL A 199 2.31 10.04 -7.42
CA VAL A 199 3.76 10.18 -7.32
C VAL A 199 4.38 9.24 -8.35
N LYS A 200 5.23 9.78 -9.23
CA LYS A 200 5.96 8.99 -10.22
C LYS A 200 7.45 8.98 -9.89
N THR A 201 8.06 7.81 -9.99
CA THR A 201 9.50 7.63 -9.88
C THR A 201 10.03 6.69 -10.96
N VAL A 202 11.34 6.69 -11.18
CA VAL A 202 12.02 5.82 -12.16
C VAL A 202 13.17 5.14 -11.45
N PHE A 203 13.20 3.81 -11.46
CA PHE A 203 14.32 3.09 -10.88
C PHE A 203 15.52 3.12 -11.82
N HIS A 204 16.70 3.32 -11.24
CA HIS A 204 17.98 3.31 -11.92
C HIS A 204 19.02 2.64 -11.01
N PRO A 205 20.22 2.27 -11.52
CA PRO A 205 21.18 1.48 -10.75
C PRO A 205 21.58 2.10 -9.39
N GLU A 206 21.69 3.43 -9.33
CA GLU A 206 22.02 4.18 -8.11
C GLU A 206 20.80 4.56 -7.25
N TYR A 207 19.59 4.11 -7.60
CA TYR A 207 18.39 4.43 -6.82
C TYR A 207 18.34 3.53 -5.59
N THR A 208 18.14 4.11 -4.41
CA THR A 208 18.29 3.40 -3.13
C THR A 208 17.02 3.43 -2.29
N TYR A 209 17.00 2.64 -1.20
CA TYR A 209 15.98 2.74 -0.15
C TYR A 209 15.82 4.17 0.38
N ALA A 210 16.93 4.92 0.47
CA ALA A 210 16.93 6.32 0.91
C ALA A 210 16.20 7.27 -0.07
N ASP A 211 16.15 6.96 -1.36
CA ASP A 211 15.39 7.72 -2.36
C ASP A 211 13.90 7.33 -2.38
N PHE A 212 13.62 6.07 -2.02
CA PHE A 212 12.27 5.52 -2.01
C PHE A 212 11.50 5.89 -0.74
N ILE A 213 12.10 5.68 0.43
CA ILE A 213 11.50 5.92 1.75
C ILE A 213 11.87 7.29 2.28
N GLY A 214 13.15 7.64 2.27
CA GLY A 214 13.62 8.97 2.65
C GLY A 214 15.03 8.98 3.18
N LYS A 215 15.62 10.17 3.22
CA LYS A 215 17.03 10.35 3.58
C LYS A 215 17.27 11.61 4.39
N LEU A 216 18.25 11.53 5.29
CA LEU A 216 18.71 12.65 6.09
C LEU A 216 19.82 13.40 5.32
N LEU A 217 19.61 14.68 5.00
CA LEU A 217 20.58 15.50 4.30
C LEU A 217 21.04 16.68 5.16
N PRO A 218 22.34 17.05 5.10
CA PRO A 218 22.85 18.23 5.78
C PRO A 218 22.44 19.52 5.05
N LEU A 219 22.06 20.52 5.83
CA LEU A 219 21.78 21.88 5.42
C LEU A 219 22.77 22.81 6.11
N SER A 220 23.52 23.56 5.31
CA SER A 220 24.38 24.63 5.82
C SER A 220 23.58 25.91 5.93
N GLN A 221 23.37 26.39 7.15
CA GLN A 221 22.76 27.70 7.41
C GLN A 221 23.62 28.47 8.40
N ASN A 222 24.14 29.62 7.96
CA ASN A 222 24.98 30.54 8.74
C ASN A 222 26.19 29.86 9.43
N GLY A 223 26.85 28.91 8.77
CA GLY A 223 28.02 28.21 9.31
C GLY A 223 27.71 27.07 10.28
N SER A 224 26.43 26.79 10.56
CA SER A 224 25.98 25.61 11.31
C SER A 224 25.43 24.54 10.37
N ILE A 225 25.79 23.27 10.60
CA ILE A 225 25.24 22.11 9.89
C ILE A 225 23.99 21.66 10.65
N ARG A 226 22.83 21.70 10.00
CA ARG A 226 21.58 21.10 10.49
C ARG A 226 21.21 19.93 9.60
N TYR A 227 20.64 18.87 10.16
CA TYR A 227 20.15 17.75 9.37
C TYR A 227 18.64 17.91 9.14
N ARG A 228 18.20 17.67 7.91
CA ARG A 228 16.78 17.65 7.55
C ARG A 228 16.46 16.31 6.90
N PHE A 229 15.36 15.71 7.32
CA PHE A 229 14.83 14.52 6.67
C PHE A 229 14.05 14.92 5.42
N TYR A 230 14.26 14.18 4.33
CA TYR A 230 13.57 14.34 3.07
C TYR A 230 12.78 13.06 2.79
N PRO A 231 11.44 13.10 2.90
CA PRO A 231 10.58 11.97 2.57
C PRO A 231 10.79 11.55 1.11
N GLY A 232 10.95 10.24 0.90
CA GLY A 232 11.05 9.64 -0.43
C GLY A 232 9.68 9.49 -1.10
N HIS A 233 9.69 8.96 -2.31
CA HIS A 233 8.49 8.85 -3.15
C HIS A 233 7.38 8.01 -2.49
N PHE A 234 7.74 6.88 -1.88
CA PHE A 234 6.80 5.99 -1.22
C PHE A 234 6.21 6.62 0.05
N LEU A 235 7.05 7.23 0.89
CA LEU A 235 6.58 7.85 2.12
C LEU A 235 5.71 9.09 1.83
N THR A 236 6.03 9.83 0.78
CA THR A 236 5.24 10.97 0.29
C THR A 236 3.83 10.53 -0.11
N ILE A 237 3.69 9.50 -0.95
CA ILE A 237 2.36 9.06 -1.39
C ILE A 237 1.57 8.37 -0.26
N LEU A 238 2.28 7.64 0.62
CA LEU A 238 1.67 7.00 1.78
C LEU A 238 1.09 8.02 2.76
N GLY A 239 1.84 9.08 3.08
CA GLY A 239 1.36 10.15 3.95
C GLY A 239 0.13 10.86 3.38
N SER A 240 0.12 11.15 2.07
CA SER A 240 -1.06 11.70 1.41
C SER A 240 -2.27 10.77 1.49
N ALA A 241 -2.06 9.46 1.30
CA ALA A 241 -3.11 8.45 1.40
C ALA A 241 -3.70 8.38 2.82
N TYR A 242 -2.85 8.36 3.85
CA TYR A 242 -3.28 8.39 5.24
C TYR A 242 -4.02 9.69 5.58
N GLN A 243 -3.51 10.85 5.16
CA GLN A 243 -4.16 12.12 5.45
C GLN A 243 -5.56 12.21 4.85
N SER A 244 -5.75 11.67 3.63
CA SER A 244 -7.06 11.59 3.01
C SER A 244 -8.03 10.73 3.82
N LEU A 245 -7.57 9.54 4.27
CA LEU A 245 -8.37 8.65 5.13
C LEU A 245 -8.75 9.31 6.46
N LEU A 246 -7.80 9.96 7.13
CA LEU A 246 -8.05 10.68 8.39
C LEU A 246 -9.02 11.86 8.21
N SER A 247 -8.97 12.50 7.04
CA SER A 247 -9.90 13.57 6.66
C SER A 247 -11.27 13.04 6.22
N GLY A 248 -11.49 11.71 6.27
CA GLY A 248 -12.67 11.02 5.76
C GLY A 248 -12.98 11.37 4.30
N LYS A 249 -11.95 11.51 3.47
CA LYS A 249 -12.08 11.68 2.03
C LYS A 249 -11.87 10.32 1.36
N ASP A 250 -12.57 10.09 0.25
CA ASP A 250 -12.41 8.89 -0.58
C ASP A 250 -11.43 9.14 -1.74
N ASP A 251 -10.36 9.91 -1.49
CA ASP A 251 -9.36 10.16 -2.52
C ASP A 251 -8.50 8.91 -2.73
N ARG A 252 -8.18 8.64 -4.00
CA ARG A 252 -7.25 7.58 -4.38
C ARG A 252 -5.88 8.13 -4.72
N PHE A 253 -4.89 7.30 -4.46
CA PHE A 253 -3.50 7.62 -4.66
C PHE A 253 -2.82 6.56 -5.52
N LEU A 254 -1.89 6.99 -6.37
CA LEU A 254 -1.16 6.12 -7.28
C LEU A 254 0.35 6.37 -7.17
N LEU A 255 1.08 5.32 -6.84
CA LEU A 255 2.53 5.28 -7.00
C LEU A 255 2.89 4.65 -8.33
N VAL A 256 3.53 5.41 -9.21
CA VAL A 256 4.04 4.90 -10.49
C VAL A 256 5.54 4.65 -10.40
N ILE A 257 5.98 3.43 -10.66
CA ILE A 257 7.40 3.05 -10.68
C ILE A 257 7.79 2.65 -12.10
N ASP A 258 8.41 3.56 -12.84
CA ASP A 258 8.94 3.25 -14.17
C ASP A 258 10.25 2.44 -14.05
N GLU A 259 10.49 1.54 -15.00
CA GLU A 259 11.75 0.79 -15.12
C GLU A 259 12.13 0.00 -13.86
N LEU A 260 11.16 -0.68 -13.25
CA LEU A 260 11.31 -1.38 -11.96
C LEU A 260 12.54 -2.30 -11.88
N ASN A 261 12.91 -2.92 -13.00
CA ASN A 261 14.03 -3.85 -13.10
C ASN A 261 15.39 -3.18 -13.41
N ARG A 262 15.48 -1.84 -13.52
CA ARG A 262 16.75 -1.12 -13.70
C ARG A 262 17.46 -0.78 -12.38
N GLY A 263 16.75 -0.88 -11.26
CA GLY A 263 17.32 -0.82 -9.91
C GLY A 263 17.19 -2.17 -9.20
N ASN A 264 17.95 -2.36 -8.12
CA ASN A 264 17.79 -3.53 -7.26
C ASN A 264 16.50 -3.39 -6.44
N ALA A 265 15.36 -3.78 -7.02
CA ALA A 265 14.04 -3.58 -6.42
C ALA A 265 13.92 -4.15 -5.00
N ALA A 266 14.52 -5.32 -4.73
CA ALA A 266 14.52 -5.91 -3.39
C ALA A 266 15.24 -5.01 -2.37
N ALA A 267 16.39 -4.45 -2.74
CA ALA A 267 17.13 -3.53 -1.87
C ALA A 267 16.44 -2.16 -1.74
N ILE A 268 15.81 -1.67 -2.81
CA ILE A 268 15.09 -0.38 -2.81
C ILE A 268 13.84 -0.45 -1.92
N PHE A 269 13.05 -1.52 -2.01
CA PHE A 269 11.90 -1.72 -1.14
C PHE A 269 12.32 -2.10 0.29
N GLY A 270 13.48 -2.74 0.48
CA GLY A 270 14.00 -3.07 1.81
C GLY A 270 12.96 -3.80 2.67
N THR A 271 12.66 -3.25 3.85
CA THR A 271 11.66 -3.80 4.79
C THR A 271 10.22 -3.60 4.30
N VAL A 272 9.92 -2.49 3.62
CA VAL A 272 8.55 -2.20 3.13
C VAL A 272 8.11 -3.14 2.02
N PHE A 273 9.02 -3.95 1.49
CA PHE A 273 8.72 -5.07 0.62
C PHE A 273 7.58 -5.97 1.14
N GLN A 274 7.52 -6.19 2.46
CA GLN A 274 6.50 -7.02 3.10
C GLN A 274 5.09 -6.42 2.99
N LEU A 275 5.00 -5.09 2.84
CA LEU A 275 3.73 -4.38 2.74
C LEU A 275 3.00 -4.65 1.42
N LEU A 276 3.70 -5.17 0.41
CA LEU A 276 3.13 -5.50 -0.88
C LEU A 276 2.18 -6.72 -0.80
N ASP A 277 2.28 -7.57 0.23
CA ASP A 277 1.26 -8.58 0.47
C ASP A 277 -0.01 -7.90 0.98
N ARG A 278 -1.14 -8.05 0.27
CA ARG A 278 -2.42 -7.41 0.62
C ARG A 278 -3.49 -8.42 0.98
N GLU A 279 -4.32 -8.04 1.95
CA GLU A 279 -5.52 -8.77 2.36
C GLU A 279 -6.74 -8.39 1.49
N GLY A 280 -7.84 -9.12 1.67
CA GLY A 280 -9.11 -8.88 0.95
C GLY A 280 -9.78 -7.53 1.23
N ASP A 281 -9.34 -6.81 2.26
CA ASP A 281 -9.76 -5.45 2.59
C ASP A 281 -8.90 -4.37 1.91
N GLY A 282 -7.87 -4.77 1.16
CA GLY A 282 -6.96 -3.91 0.42
C GLY A 282 -5.79 -3.34 1.25
N TRP A 283 -5.76 -3.57 2.56
CA TRP A 283 -4.60 -3.24 3.39
C TRP A 283 -3.47 -4.25 3.23
N SER A 284 -2.26 -3.87 3.59
CA SER A 284 -1.17 -4.84 3.75
C SER A 284 -1.50 -5.89 4.82
N SER A 285 -1.07 -7.12 4.57
CA SER A 285 -1.11 -8.26 5.51
C SER A 285 -0.19 -8.06 6.72
N TYR A 286 0.88 -7.28 6.52
CA TYR A 286 1.91 -7.03 7.51
C TYR A 286 2.10 -5.54 7.74
N GLU A 287 2.68 -5.22 8.88
CA GLU A 287 2.99 -3.88 9.31
C GLU A 287 4.49 -3.78 9.54
N VAL A 288 5.08 -2.67 9.11
CA VAL A 288 6.53 -2.47 9.20
C VAL A 288 6.79 -1.30 10.12
N GLY A 289 7.62 -1.51 11.14
CA GLY A 289 8.12 -0.44 11.99
C GLY A 289 9.03 0.51 11.21
N ILE A 290 8.93 1.80 11.48
CA ILE A 290 9.75 2.84 10.87
C ILE A 290 10.57 3.57 11.94
N SER A 291 11.72 4.08 11.54
CA SER A 291 12.58 4.91 12.39
C SER A 291 11.92 6.24 12.73
N ASP A 292 12.40 6.89 13.80
CA ASP A 292 11.91 8.20 14.22
C ASP A 292 11.99 9.26 13.10
N MET A 293 13.06 9.23 12.30
CA MET A 293 13.23 10.16 11.19
C MET A 293 12.25 9.90 10.05
N GLU A 294 11.98 8.64 9.72
CA GLU A 294 10.95 8.27 8.74
C GLU A 294 9.56 8.66 9.26
N PHE A 295 9.28 8.46 10.55
CA PHE A 295 8.02 8.87 11.15
C PHE A 295 7.85 10.39 11.14
N PHE A 296 8.91 11.14 11.48
CA PHE A 296 8.94 12.59 11.36
C PHE A 296 8.59 13.03 9.93
N GLY A 297 9.22 12.43 8.92
CA GLY A 297 8.94 12.71 7.52
C GLY A 297 7.51 12.37 7.09
N LEU A 298 6.97 11.25 7.56
CA LEU A 298 5.59 10.85 7.29
C LEU A 298 4.60 11.90 7.79
N LEU A 299 4.81 12.40 9.01
CA LEU A 299 3.96 13.41 9.62
C LEU A 299 4.05 14.75 8.88
N GLU A 300 5.24 15.17 8.46
CA GLU A 300 5.40 16.38 7.63
C GLU A 300 4.60 16.27 6.33
N VAL A 301 4.66 15.11 5.65
CA VAL A 301 3.90 14.84 4.41
C VAL A 301 2.40 14.89 4.66
N MET A 302 1.94 14.32 5.78
CA MET A 302 0.54 14.38 6.19
C MET A 302 0.08 15.81 6.54
N GLY A 303 0.99 16.78 6.64
CA GLY A 303 0.70 18.18 6.90
C GLY A 303 0.84 18.60 8.38
N PHE A 304 1.36 17.72 9.24
CA PHE A 304 1.66 18.05 10.62
C PHE A 304 2.97 18.85 10.74
N THR A 305 3.18 19.46 11.92
CA THR A 305 4.40 20.20 12.26
C THR A 305 5.15 19.54 13.42
N PRO A 306 5.85 18.42 13.17
CA PRO A 306 6.62 17.73 14.20
C PRO A 306 7.87 18.54 14.61
N GLN A 307 8.28 18.37 15.86
CA GLN A 307 9.46 18.95 16.48
C GLN A 307 10.25 17.85 17.20
N ILE A 308 11.57 17.89 17.08
CA ILE A 308 12.45 16.94 17.75
C ILE A 308 12.94 17.58 19.05
N HIS A 309 12.75 16.86 20.16
CA HIS A 309 13.24 17.21 21.50
C HIS A 309 14.07 16.03 22.06
N ASP A 310 14.76 16.24 23.18
CA ASP A 310 15.62 15.21 23.80
C ASP A 310 14.82 13.96 24.25
N GLU A 311 13.52 14.13 24.53
CA GLU A 311 12.60 13.04 24.94
C GLU A 311 11.87 12.39 23.74
N GLY A 312 12.08 12.86 22.51
CA GLY A 312 11.49 12.30 21.29
C GLY A 312 10.85 13.32 20.35
N ILE A 313 9.93 12.86 19.49
CA ILE A 313 9.22 13.69 18.51
C ILE A 313 7.90 14.18 19.09
N HIS A 314 7.72 15.49 19.21
CA HIS A 314 6.49 16.15 19.64
C HIS A 314 5.87 16.94 18.48
N ILE A 315 4.56 16.88 18.28
CA ILE A 315 3.89 17.70 17.27
C ILE A 315 3.38 18.99 17.93
N LYS A 316 3.63 20.14 17.29
CA LYS A 316 3.23 21.48 17.79
C LYS A 316 1.73 21.64 17.99
N GLU A 317 0.94 20.94 17.20
CA GLU A 317 -0.45 20.63 17.49
C GLU A 317 -0.45 19.21 18.04
N SER A 318 -0.86 18.99 19.30
CA SER A 318 -0.90 17.63 19.85
C SER A 318 -1.66 16.73 18.87
N TYR A 319 -1.20 15.48 18.71
CA TYR A 319 -1.96 14.45 17.99
C TYR A 319 -3.43 14.53 18.42
N SER A 320 -3.72 14.59 19.71
CA SER A 320 -5.10 14.75 20.19
C SER A 320 -5.82 16.01 19.68
N THR A 321 -5.16 17.15 19.49
CA THR A 321 -5.81 18.43 19.11
C THR A 321 -6.16 18.54 17.63
N VAL A 322 -5.33 17.98 16.74
CA VAL A 322 -5.67 17.86 15.31
C VAL A 322 -6.76 16.81 15.12
N LEU A 323 -6.65 15.70 15.85
CA LEU A 323 -7.58 14.58 15.78
C LEU A 323 -8.96 14.88 16.41
N TYR A 324 -9.04 15.70 17.46
CA TYR A 324 -10.31 16.13 18.08
C TYR A 324 -11.10 17.14 17.23
N LYS A 325 -10.41 18.02 16.48
CA LYS A 325 -11.08 19.09 15.71
C LYS A 325 -11.84 18.57 14.49
N ASP A 326 -11.37 17.49 13.86
CA ASP A 326 -12.00 16.92 12.66
C ASP A 326 -13.05 15.84 12.98
N HIS A 327 -12.84 15.00 14.00
CA HIS A 327 -13.80 13.92 14.34
C HIS A 327 -15.15 14.43 14.87
N PHE A 328 -15.18 15.57 15.57
CA PHE A 328 -16.41 16.11 16.16
C PHE A 328 -17.16 17.11 15.29
N LYS A 329 -16.59 17.55 14.16
CA LYS A 329 -17.35 18.35 13.18
C LYS A 329 -18.24 17.51 12.26
N ARG A 330 -17.98 16.21 12.12
CA ARG A 330 -18.71 15.30 11.21
C ARG A 330 -19.75 14.39 11.89
N LYS A 331 -20.08 14.59 13.16
CA LYS A 331 -21.24 13.93 13.77
C LYS A 331 -22.54 14.68 13.48
N SER A 332 -22.93 14.66 12.20
CA SER A 332 -24.33 14.62 11.81
C SER A 332 -24.41 13.93 10.46
N GLU A 333 -24.88 12.68 10.51
CA GLU A 333 -25.38 11.88 9.38
C GLU A 333 -24.32 11.12 8.55
N ASP A 334 -24.50 9.78 8.56
CA ASP A 334 -24.00 8.77 7.62
C ASP A 334 -22.53 8.33 7.63
N SER A 335 -22.21 7.29 8.43
CA SER A 335 -21.74 5.95 7.96
C SER A 335 -21.08 5.17 9.12
N VAL A 336 -21.40 3.88 9.26
CA VAL A 336 -20.86 2.98 10.32
C VAL A 336 -19.51 2.37 9.91
N ASN A 337 -19.05 2.58 8.67
CA ASN A 337 -17.87 1.92 8.09
C ASN A 337 -16.55 2.70 8.24
N ASP A 338 -16.59 4.01 8.46
CA ASP A 338 -15.39 4.86 8.51
C ASP A 338 -14.52 4.66 9.76
N ASN A 339 -15.06 3.99 10.79
CA ASN A 339 -14.40 3.92 12.09
C ASN A 339 -13.19 2.97 12.10
N PHE A 340 -13.19 1.89 11.30
CA PHE A 340 -12.08 0.91 11.31
C PHE A 340 -10.83 1.43 10.61
N THR A 341 -10.97 1.99 9.42
CA THR A 341 -9.85 2.48 8.59
C THR A 341 -9.12 3.62 9.30
N ILE A 342 -9.88 4.59 9.84
CA ILE A 342 -9.33 5.69 10.62
C ILE A 342 -8.64 5.16 11.90
N SER A 343 -9.27 4.23 12.63
CA SER A 343 -8.67 3.61 13.83
C SER A 343 -7.38 2.85 13.51
N LYS A 344 -7.31 2.16 12.35
CA LYS A 344 -6.10 1.45 11.91
C LYS A 344 -4.97 2.43 11.61
N VAL A 345 -5.24 3.53 10.90
CA VAL A 345 -4.23 4.59 10.67
C VAL A 345 -3.74 5.14 12.02
N TYR A 346 -4.63 5.43 12.98
CA TYR A 346 -4.21 5.89 14.30
C TYR A 346 -3.32 4.90 15.03
N ARG A 347 -3.68 3.62 15.05
CA ARG A 347 -2.87 2.58 15.70
C ARG A 347 -1.49 2.49 15.07
N LEU A 348 -1.41 2.52 13.74
CA LEU A 348 -0.14 2.49 13.01
C LEU A 348 0.75 3.68 13.41
N LEU A 349 0.19 4.89 13.45
CA LEU A 349 0.94 6.09 13.85
C LEU A 349 1.42 6.01 15.32
N MET A 350 0.57 5.54 16.24
CA MET A 350 0.92 5.37 17.66
C MET A 350 2.03 4.34 17.86
N GLN A 351 2.03 3.27 17.06
CA GLN A 351 3.00 2.18 17.13
C GLN A 351 4.25 2.44 16.29
N ARG A 352 4.38 3.60 15.63
CA ARG A 352 5.45 3.93 14.68
C ARG A 352 5.60 2.88 13.59
N GLN A 353 4.47 2.46 13.05
CA GLN A 353 4.35 1.46 12.00
C GLN A 353 3.67 2.03 10.77
N ILE A 354 3.88 1.35 9.65
CA ILE A 354 3.24 1.64 8.37
C ILE A 354 2.65 0.38 7.74
N SER A 355 1.59 0.59 6.98
CA SER A 355 0.90 -0.40 6.16
C SER A 355 0.40 0.32 4.91
N ILE A 356 0.39 -0.35 3.76
CA ILE A 356 -0.21 0.24 2.56
C ILE A 356 -1.75 0.22 2.73
N PRO A 357 -2.43 1.37 2.63
CA PRO A 357 -3.88 1.44 2.76
C PRO A 357 -4.60 1.05 1.48
N PRO A 358 -5.91 0.76 1.56
CA PRO A 358 -6.70 0.35 0.41
C PRO A 358 -6.89 1.47 -0.63
N ASN A 359 -6.74 2.74 -0.24
CA ASN A 359 -6.82 3.88 -1.16
C ASN A 359 -5.50 4.20 -1.88
N LEU A 360 -4.43 3.43 -1.64
CA LEU A 360 -3.14 3.57 -2.33
C LEU A 360 -2.93 2.42 -3.31
N SER A 361 -2.81 2.72 -4.60
CA SER A 361 -2.47 1.79 -5.68
C SER A 361 -1.01 1.95 -6.11
N ILE A 362 -0.40 0.89 -6.63
CA ILE A 362 0.97 0.88 -7.13
C ILE A 362 1.01 0.24 -8.51
N ILE A 363 1.49 0.98 -9.51
CA ILE A 363 1.68 0.45 -10.86
C ILE A 363 3.13 0.63 -11.27
N ALA A 364 3.77 -0.46 -11.66
CA ALA A 364 5.15 -0.47 -12.11
C ALA A 364 5.24 -0.82 -13.61
N THR A 365 6.33 -0.42 -14.26
CA THR A 365 6.63 -0.81 -15.64
C THR A 365 7.94 -1.56 -15.73
N ILE A 366 8.00 -2.49 -16.68
CA ILE A 366 9.22 -3.19 -17.07
C ILE A 366 9.37 -3.15 -18.59
N ASN A 367 10.53 -2.69 -19.07
CA ASN A 367 10.95 -2.95 -20.43
C ASN A 367 11.69 -4.28 -20.47
N THR A 368 11.19 -5.20 -21.29
CA THR A 368 11.79 -6.53 -21.42
C THR A 368 12.96 -6.56 -22.41
N SER A 369 13.10 -5.53 -23.24
CA SER A 369 14.17 -5.37 -24.24
C SER A 369 15.55 -5.03 -23.66
N ASP A 370 15.60 -4.52 -22.42
CA ASP A 370 16.83 -4.03 -21.81
C ASP A 370 17.72 -5.19 -21.34
N GLU A 371 19.00 -5.15 -21.74
CA GLU A 371 19.95 -6.24 -21.49
C GLU A 371 20.61 -6.16 -20.10
N SER A 372 20.64 -4.97 -19.49
CA SER A 372 21.23 -4.70 -18.18
C SER A 372 20.14 -4.42 -17.15
N ILE A 373 19.58 -5.48 -16.61
CA ILE A 373 18.47 -5.43 -15.64
C ILE A 373 18.79 -6.26 -14.40
N TYR A 374 18.38 -5.79 -13.23
CA TYR A 374 18.39 -6.57 -12.01
C TYR A 374 17.33 -7.66 -12.07
N TYR A 375 17.66 -8.83 -11.54
CA TYR A 375 16.72 -9.95 -11.46
C TYR A 375 15.69 -9.70 -10.36
N LEU A 376 14.40 -9.78 -10.71
CA LEU A 376 13.30 -9.83 -9.75
C LEU A 376 13.11 -11.28 -9.29
N ASP A 377 13.30 -11.53 -8.00
CA ASP A 377 13.12 -12.85 -7.42
C ASP A 377 11.65 -13.31 -7.42
N SER A 378 11.43 -14.61 -7.17
CA SER A 378 10.09 -15.20 -7.16
C SER A 378 9.19 -14.67 -6.05
N ALA A 379 9.77 -14.32 -4.89
CA ALA A 379 9.04 -13.75 -3.78
C ALA A 379 8.55 -12.34 -4.12
N PHE A 380 9.32 -11.56 -4.89
CA PHE A 380 8.91 -10.27 -5.38
C PHE A 380 7.81 -10.42 -6.43
N LYS A 381 8.03 -11.28 -7.44
CA LYS A 381 7.09 -11.48 -8.54
C LYS A 381 5.69 -11.85 -8.10
N ARG A 382 5.52 -12.74 -7.11
CA ARG A 382 4.21 -13.22 -6.66
C ARG A 382 3.32 -12.16 -5.99
N ARG A 383 3.88 -10.99 -5.66
CA ARG A 383 3.18 -9.89 -4.98
C ARG A 383 2.54 -8.90 -5.94
N TRP A 384 2.67 -9.14 -7.25
CA TRP A 384 2.16 -8.24 -8.27
C TRP A 384 1.28 -9.01 -9.22
N ASP A 385 0.22 -8.35 -9.69
CA ASP A 385 -0.45 -8.77 -10.91
C ASP A 385 0.43 -8.41 -12.10
N TRP A 386 0.64 -9.36 -13.01
CA TRP A 386 1.45 -9.16 -14.20
C TRP A 386 0.54 -8.98 -15.41
N GLU A 387 0.75 -7.89 -16.15
CA GLU A 387 0.01 -7.63 -17.38
C GLU A 387 0.98 -7.35 -18.53
N TYR A 388 0.90 -8.18 -19.56
CA TYR A 388 1.67 -8.03 -20.77
C TYR A 388 1.04 -6.98 -21.69
N VAL A 389 1.81 -5.97 -22.06
CA VAL A 389 1.39 -4.93 -23.01
C VAL A 389 1.90 -5.30 -24.38
N GLN A 390 1.02 -5.98 -25.13
CA GLN A 390 1.34 -6.59 -26.42
C GLN A 390 1.72 -5.54 -27.49
N SER A 391 2.69 -5.90 -28.33
CA SER A 391 3.05 -5.11 -29.50
C SER A 391 1.98 -5.24 -30.60
N PRO A 392 1.75 -4.20 -31.40
CA PRO A 392 0.78 -4.23 -32.48
C PRO A 392 1.15 -5.22 -33.59
N ILE A 393 0.38 -6.30 -33.69
CA ILE A 393 0.56 -7.41 -34.64
C ILE A 393 -0.81 -7.84 -35.19
N GLY A 394 -0.85 -8.18 -36.48
CA GLY A 394 -2.01 -8.81 -37.11
C GLY A 394 -3.28 -7.92 -37.17
N LYS A 395 -4.43 -8.53 -37.46
CA LYS A 395 -5.72 -7.81 -37.60
C LYS A 395 -6.13 -7.07 -36.33
N ILE A 396 -5.94 -7.69 -35.18
CA ILE A 396 -6.40 -7.15 -33.89
C ILE A 396 -5.71 -5.82 -33.51
N ALA A 397 -4.54 -5.55 -34.10
CA ALA A 397 -3.87 -4.27 -33.93
C ALA A 397 -4.67 -3.10 -34.52
N PHE A 398 -5.38 -3.32 -35.63
CA PHE A 398 -6.14 -2.26 -36.30
C PHE A 398 -7.41 -1.86 -35.53
N GLU A 399 -7.93 -2.74 -34.68
CA GLU A 399 -9.04 -2.44 -33.76
C GLU A 399 -8.60 -1.55 -32.59
N ASN A 400 -7.30 -1.52 -32.29
CA ASN A 400 -6.73 -0.88 -31.10
C ASN A 400 -5.70 0.21 -31.44
N ILE A 401 -5.84 0.86 -32.61
CA ILE A 401 -4.98 1.98 -33.00
C ILE A 401 -5.26 3.16 -32.06
N PRO A 402 -4.26 3.73 -31.39
CA PRO A 402 -4.47 4.90 -30.56
C PRO A 402 -4.95 6.10 -31.39
N ASP A 403 -5.96 6.83 -30.92
CA ASP A 403 -6.54 7.98 -31.63
C ASP A 403 -5.48 9.01 -32.07
N SER A 404 -4.50 9.27 -31.19
CA SER A 404 -3.36 10.16 -31.45
C SER A 404 -2.48 9.76 -32.65
N LEU A 405 -2.57 8.51 -33.11
CA LEU A 405 -1.78 7.96 -34.21
C LEU A 405 -2.61 7.64 -35.45
N SER A 406 -3.95 7.67 -35.34
CA SER A 406 -4.89 7.30 -36.42
C SER A 406 -4.69 8.13 -37.70
N SER A 407 -4.30 9.39 -37.56
CA SER A 407 -4.06 10.34 -38.66
C SER A 407 -2.59 10.52 -39.04
N VAL A 408 -1.66 9.90 -38.31
CA VAL A 408 -0.21 10.11 -38.47
C VAL A 408 0.29 9.41 -39.72
N LYS A 409 1.14 10.09 -40.51
CA LYS A 409 1.74 9.55 -41.73
C LYS A 409 3.27 9.60 -41.71
N LEU A 410 3.89 8.70 -42.48
CA LEU A 410 5.31 8.76 -42.80
C LEU A 410 5.56 9.85 -43.85
N PHE A 411 6.63 10.63 -43.70
CA PHE A 411 7.09 11.63 -44.65
C PHE A 411 8.51 11.29 -45.13
N ILE A 412 8.69 11.35 -46.46
CA ILE A 412 9.99 11.22 -47.12
C ILE A 412 10.23 12.56 -47.85
N GLY A 413 11.17 13.36 -47.33
CA GLY A 413 11.19 14.79 -47.65
C GLY A 413 9.87 15.45 -47.25
N ASP A 414 9.31 16.26 -48.14
CA ASP A 414 8.01 16.91 -47.94
C ASP A 414 6.81 16.05 -48.39
N GLU A 415 7.05 14.86 -48.94
CA GLU A 415 5.99 14.01 -49.48
C GLU A 415 5.37 13.08 -48.42
N PRO A 416 4.06 13.18 -48.16
CA PRO A 416 3.37 12.21 -47.33
C PRO A 416 3.27 10.86 -48.06
N LYS A 417 3.58 9.78 -47.33
CA LYS A 417 3.32 8.40 -47.75
C LYS A 417 2.07 7.89 -47.04
N ASN A 418 2.01 6.61 -46.69
CA ASN A 418 0.87 6.02 -45.97
C ASN A 418 0.88 6.28 -44.45
N PHE A 419 -0.20 5.84 -43.79
CA PHE A 419 -0.35 5.95 -42.35
C PHE A 419 0.72 5.15 -41.59
N TRP A 420 1.20 5.72 -40.49
CA TRP A 420 2.33 5.20 -39.72
C TRP A 420 2.06 3.81 -39.11
N TYR A 421 0.82 3.55 -38.69
CA TYR A 421 0.44 2.29 -38.07
C TYR A 421 0.67 1.06 -38.97
N TYR A 422 0.50 1.18 -40.30
CA TYR A 422 0.80 0.08 -41.23
C TYR A 422 2.26 -0.33 -41.20
N TYR A 423 3.18 0.63 -41.12
CA TYR A 423 4.61 0.33 -41.05
C TYR A 423 4.96 -0.39 -39.76
N ILE A 424 4.40 0.04 -38.62
CA ILE A 424 4.63 -0.62 -37.33
C ILE A 424 4.18 -2.09 -37.38
N VAL A 425 2.95 -2.34 -37.82
CA VAL A 425 2.39 -3.70 -37.93
C VAL A 425 3.26 -4.54 -38.87
N GLY A 426 3.62 -4.00 -40.04
CA GLY A 426 4.45 -4.70 -41.01
C GLY A 426 5.87 -5.00 -40.53
N ILE A 427 6.49 -4.11 -39.75
CA ILE A 427 7.79 -4.34 -39.13
C ILE A 427 7.69 -5.45 -38.08
N ASN A 428 6.67 -5.45 -37.22
CA ASN A 428 6.49 -6.52 -36.25
C ASN A 428 6.22 -7.86 -36.94
N SER A 429 5.39 -7.89 -37.99
CA SER A 429 5.19 -9.08 -38.83
C SER A 429 6.50 -9.60 -39.42
N PHE A 430 7.36 -8.70 -39.91
CA PHE A 430 8.70 -9.06 -40.38
C PHE A 430 9.56 -9.64 -39.26
N ILE A 431 9.67 -8.98 -38.10
CA ILE A 431 10.43 -9.48 -36.95
C ILE A 431 9.96 -10.89 -36.56
N ILE A 432 8.65 -11.10 -36.47
CA ILE A 432 8.05 -12.39 -36.09
C ILE A 432 8.36 -13.49 -37.10
N SER A 433 8.33 -13.18 -38.40
CA SER A 433 8.70 -14.13 -39.46
C SER A 433 10.15 -14.64 -39.34
N GLN A 434 10.99 -13.96 -38.56
CA GLN A 434 12.40 -14.28 -38.34
C GLN A 434 12.66 -14.92 -36.96
N ALA A 435 11.65 -15.51 -36.31
CA ALA A 435 11.75 -16.08 -34.96
C ALA A 435 12.87 -17.11 -34.78
N GLN A 436 13.22 -17.84 -35.84
CA GLN A 436 14.34 -18.79 -35.84
C GLN A 436 15.73 -18.14 -35.69
N TYR A 437 15.86 -16.85 -36.02
CA TYR A 437 17.12 -16.09 -35.96
C TYR A 437 17.19 -15.15 -34.75
N ILE A 438 16.06 -14.82 -34.13
CA ILE A 438 15.95 -13.79 -33.09
C ILE A 438 15.65 -14.45 -31.73
N ARG A 439 16.56 -14.30 -30.78
CA ARG A 439 16.35 -14.73 -29.39
C ARG A 439 15.45 -13.72 -28.67
N ARG A 440 14.52 -14.21 -27.83
CA ARG A 440 13.57 -13.37 -27.06
C ARG A 440 12.81 -12.40 -27.96
N ILE A 441 12.16 -12.95 -28.97
CA ILE A 441 11.53 -12.19 -30.05
C ILE A 441 10.48 -11.18 -29.57
N GLU A 442 9.73 -11.51 -28.52
CA GLU A 442 8.72 -10.63 -27.93
C GLU A 442 9.32 -9.31 -27.41
N ASP A 443 10.56 -9.35 -26.95
CA ASP A 443 11.32 -8.22 -26.43
C ASP A 443 11.95 -7.37 -27.55
N LYS A 444 11.93 -7.87 -28.78
CA LYS A 444 12.55 -7.24 -29.95
C LYS A 444 11.55 -6.52 -30.85
N GLN A 445 10.26 -6.66 -30.57
CA GLN A 445 9.19 -5.97 -31.28
C GLN A 445 9.14 -4.47 -30.94
N ILE A 446 8.35 -3.71 -31.69
CA ILE A 446 8.17 -2.27 -31.49
C ILE A 446 6.70 -1.94 -31.21
N GLY A 447 6.47 -1.01 -30.29
CA GLY A 447 5.12 -0.52 -30.02
C GLY A 447 4.70 0.70 -30.84
N TRP A 448 3.43 1.09 -30.66
CA TRP A 448 2.80 2.24 -31.33
C TRP A 448 3.60 3.55 -31.26
N TRP A 449 4.21 3.83 -30.10
CA TRP A 449 4.95 5.06 -29.84
C TRP A 449 6.47 4.88 -29.88
N PHE A 450 6.97 3.83 -30.55
CA PHE A 450 8.42 3.63 -30.71
C PHE A 450 9.09 4.86 -31.33
N ILE A 451 8.44 5.49 -32.32
CA ILE A 451 8.74 6.85 -32.78
C ILE A 451 7.58 7.76 -32.40
N LYS A 452 7.85 8.81 -31.64
CA LYS A 452 6.88 9.86 -31.32
C LYS A 452 6.72 10.80 -32.54
N PRO A 453 5.49 10.97 -33.06
CA PRO A 453 5.25 11.90 -34.16
C PRO A 453 5.41 13.36 -33.72
N THR A 454 5.65 14.24 -34.69
CA THR A 454 5.66 15.70 -34.50
C THR A 454 4.72 16.29 -35.54
N ASP A 455 3.73 17.08 -35.11
CA ASP A 455 2.71 17.70 -35.98
C ASP A 455 2.00 16.71 -36.93
N GLY A 456 1.71 15.50 -36.43
CA GLY A 456 1.06 14.44 -37.22
C GLY A 456 2.01 13.73 -38.20
N LYS A 457 3.32 13.97 -38.13
CA LYS A 457 4.32 13.44 -39.06
C LYS A 457 5.35 12.57 -38.36
N VAL A 458 5.73 11.48 -39.03
CA VAL A 458 6.97 10.74 -38.76
C VAL A 458 7.88 10.93 -39.96
N GLU A 459 9.05 11.52 -39.76
CA GLU A 459 10.02 11.76 -40.84
C GLU A 459 10.94 10.56 -41.02
N LEU A 460 11.33 10.28 -42.26
CA LEU A 460 12.28 9.21 -42.59
C LEU A 460 13.61 9.35 -41.83
N GLN A 461 14.05 10.58 -41.53
CA GLN A 461 15.28 10.79 -40.75
C GLN A 461 15.14 10.20 -39.33
N LYS A 462 14.02 10.44 -38.65
CA LYS A 462 13.74 9.83 -37.33
C LYS A 462 13.65 8.30 -37.41
N VAL A 463 13.13 7.78 -38.52
CA VAL A 463 13.10 6.34 -38.80
C VAL A 463 14.52 5.77 -38.92
N LYS A 464 15.40 6.44 -39.67
CA LYS A 464 16.81 6.07 -39.80
C LYS A 464 17.53 6.09 -38.44
N ASP A 465 17.41 7.19 -37.71
CA ASP A 465 18.17 7.44 -36.48
C ASP A 465 17.75 6.54 -35.31
N LYS A 466 16.49 6.10 -35.28
CA LYS A 466 15.95 5.30 -34.17
C LYS A 466 15.61 3.88 -34.58
N LEU A 467 14.71 3.72 -35.54
CA LEU A 467 14.14 2.42 -35.88
C LEU A 467 15.14 1.53 -36.61
N LEU A 468 15.78 2.03 -37.67
CA LEU A 468 16.75 1.23 -38.41
C LEU A 468 17.98 0.91 -37.54
N PHE A 469 18.43 1.86 -36.73
CA PHE A 469 19.49 1.61 -35.77
C PHE A 469 19.11 0.50 -34.79
N TYR A 470 17.91 0.55 -34.20
CA TYR A 470 17.41 -0.50 -33.30
C TYR A 470 17.32 -1.86 -33.97
N LEU A 471 16.78 -1.92 -35.21
CA LEU A 471 16.71 -3.17 -35.96
C LEU A 471 18.11 -3.74 -36.22
N TRP A 472 19.06 -2.89 -36.59
CA TRP A 472 20.44 -3.29 -36.86
C TRP A 472 21.18 -3.76 -35.61
N ASP A 473 21.16 -2.94 -34.56
CA ASP A 473 22.00 -3.07 -33.37
C ASP A 473 21.40 -4.04 -32.34
N SER A 474 20.07 -4.01 -32.16
CA SER A 474 19.41 -4.73 -31.08
C SER A 474 18.62 -5.97 -31.55
N VAL A 475 17.92 -5.89 -32.68
CA VAL A 475 17.06 -7.00 -33.18
C VAL A 475 17.87 -8.02 -33.97
N PHE A 476 18.59 -7.55 -34.99
CA PHE A 476 19.40 -8.37 -35.88
C PHE A 476 20.88 -8.29 -35.51
N SER A 477 21.21 -8.12 -34.23
CA SER A 477 22.58 -7.86 -33.74
C SER A 477 23.59 -8.91 -34.19
N ARG A 478 23.18 -10.19 -34.23
CA ARG A 478 24.03 -11.35 -34.54
C ARG A 478 24.08 -11.74 -36.02
N ASP A 479 22.96 -11.65 -36.73
CA ASP A 479 22.86 -12.07 -38.13
C ASP A 479 22.05 -11.06 -38.93
N LYS A 480 22.68 -10.46 -39.95
CA LYS A 480 22.06 -9.48 -40.86
C LYS A 480 21.38 -10.14 -42.07
N LYS A 481 21.58 -11.45 -42.31
CA LYS A 481 20.98 -12.17 -43.45
C LYS A 481 19.47 -11.98 -43.57
N PRO A 482 18.67 -11.95 -42.48
CA PRO A 482 17.24 -11.67 -42.61
C PRO A 482 16.96 -10.30 -43.25
N LEU A 483 17.71 -9.26 -42.90
CA LEU A 483 17.60 -7.93 -43.52
C LEU A 483 18.06 -7.96 -44.98
N GLU A 484 19.17 -8.65 -45.26
CA GLU A 484 19.69 -8.81 -46.64
C GLU A 484 18.67 -9.49 -47.55
N GLN A 485 18.09 -10.59 -47.10
CA GLN A 485 17.06 -11.35 -47.82
C GLN A 485 15.77 -10.53 -47.98
N PHE A 486 15.37 -9.82 -46.93
CA PHE A 486 14.19 -8.97 -46.98
C PHE A 486 14.36 -7.85 -48.00
N LEU A 487 15.55 -7.25 -48.11
CA LEU A 487 15.83 -6.15 -49.02
C LEU A 487 16.30 -6.59 -50.42
N ASP A 488 16.77 -7.82 -50.58
CA ASP A 488 17.47 -8.34 -51.78
C ASP A 488 18.77 -7.57 -52.08
N VAL A 489 19.51 -7.21 -51.03
CA VAL A 489 20.83 -6.56 -51.13
C VAL A 489 21.78 -7.06 -50.06
N LYS A 490 23.09 -6.91 -50.28
CA LYS A 490 24.11 -7.16 -49.25
C LYS A 490 24.24 -5.95 -48.32
N LEU A 491 24.38 -6.22 -47.03
CA LEU A 491 24.45 -5.18 -45.99
C LEU A 491 25.69 -5.39 -45.11
N PRO A 492 26.92 -5.20 -45.64
CA PRO A 492 28.13 -5.31 -44.83
C PRO A 492 28.25 -4.19 -43.80
N LEU A 493 27.76 -2.98 -44.09
CA LEU A 493 27.81 -1.82 -43.21
C LEU A 493 26.42 -1.30 -42.86
N TYR A 494 26.29 -0.66 -41.70
CA TYR A 494 25.05 0.01 -41.31
C TYR A 494 24.66 1.13 -42.29
N SER A 495 25.64 1.81 -42.90
CA SER A 495 25.41 2.82 -43.95
C SER A 495 24.68 2.24 -45.15
N ASP A 496 24.91 0.97 -45.49
CA ASP A 496 24.23 0.30 -46.60
C ASP A 496 22.75 0.08 -46.26
N PHE A 497 22.45 -0.21 -45.00
CA PHE A 497 21.06 -0.33 -44.53
C PHE A 497 20.36 1.03 -44.55
N LEU A 498 21.05 2.11 -44.13
CA LEU A 498 20.53 3.48 -44.22
C LEU A 498 20.23 3.92 -45.65
N ASN A 499 21.07 3.53 -46.61
CA ASN A 499 20.86 3.80 -48.04
C ASN A 499 19.63 3.06 -48.59
N ASN A 500 19.26 1.94 -47.98
CA ASN A 500 18.08 1.14 -48.35
C ASN A 500 16.84 1.43 -47.48
N ALA A 501 16.83 2.52 -46.71
CA ALA A 501 15.74 2.83 -45.78
C ALA A 501 14.37 2.95 -46.46
N GLU A 502 14.28 3.61 -47.62
CA GLU A 502 13.01 3.77 -48.33
C GLU A 502 12.48 2.42 -48.85
N SER A 503 13.37 1.58 -49.39
CA SER A 503 13.05 0.21 -49.82
C SER A 503 12.55 -0.64 -48.65
N PHE A 504 13.23 -0.54 -47.50
CA PHE A 504 12.81 -1.21 -46.27
C PHE A 504 11.40 -0.80 -45.85
N MET A 505 11.14 0.51 -45.75
CA MET A 505 9.83 1.03 -45.34
C MET A 505 8.74 0.66 -46.34
N SER A 506 9.03 0.65 -47.64
CA SER A 506 8.07 0.21 -48.68
C SER A 506 7.69 -1.26 -48.52
N LYS A 507 8.67 -2.15 -48.30
CA LYS A 507 8.40 -3.57 -48.07
C LYS A 507 7.67 -3.82 -46.73
N ALA A 508 8.05 -3.10 -45.68
CA ALA A 508 7.35 -3.14 -44.40
C ALA A 508 5.89 -2.71 -44.52
N PHE A 509 5.61 -1.62 -45.24
CA PHE A 509 4.23 -1.18 -45.50
C PHE A 509 3.41 -2.27 -46.17
N LYS A 510 3.93 -2.93 -47.23
CA LYS A 510 3.23 -4.03 -47.92
C LYS A 510 2.88 -5.18 -46.97
N LEU A 511 3.77 -5.53 -46.03
CA LEU A 511 3.48 -6.55 -45.03
C LEU A 511 2.38 -6.12 -44.04
N GLY A 512 2.32 -4.84 -43.68
CA GLY A 512 1.29 -4.31 -42.78
C GLY A 512 -0.06 -4.13 -43.46
N GLU A 513 -0.09 -3.85 -44.76
CA GLU A 513 -1.31 -3.70 -45.56
C GLU A 513 -1.92 -5.05 -45.96
N ALA A 514 -1.10 -6.06 -46.23
CA ALA A 514 -1.54 -7.33 -46.80
C ALA A 514 -2.58 -8.07 -45.94
N GLU A 515 -3.75 -8.34 -46.53
CA GLU A 515 -4.84 -9.08 -45.90
C GLU A 515 -4.56 -10.59 -45.68
N GLU A 516 -3.46 -11.11 -46.20
CA GLU A 516 -3.28 -12.57 -46.38
C GLU A 516 -2.38 -13.24 -45.33
N LEU A 517 -1.72 -12.50 -44.44
CA LEU A 517 -0.98 -13.08 -43.30
C LEU A 517 -1.89 -13.38 -42.09
N TYR A 518 -3.19 -13.15 -42.23
CA TYR A 518 -4.16 -13.14 -41.14
C TYR A 518 -4.78 -14.50 -40.79
N SER A 519 -4.21 -15.61 -41.29
CA SER A 519 -4.70 -16.98 -41.05
C SER A 519 -3.70 -17.90 -40.32
N LEU A 520 -2.56 -17.37 -39.86
CA LEU A 520 -1.47 -18.20 -39.31
C LEU A 520 -1.17 -18.01 -37.82
N TYR A 521 -2.03 -17.33 -37.05
CA TYR A 521 -1.96 -17.32 -35.59
C TYR A 521 -3.34 -17.35 -34.95
#